data_AF-A0A838DEB2-F1
#
_entry.id   AF-A0A838DEB2-F1
#
_cell.length_a   1.000
_cell.length_b   1.000
_cell.length_c   1.000
_cell.angle_alpha   90.00
_cell.angle_beta   90.00
_cell.angle_gamma   90.00
#
_symmetry.space_group_name_H-M   'P 1'
#
loop_
_entity.id
_entity.type
_entity.pdbx_description
1 polymer ?
#
loop_
_entity_poly.entity_id
_entity_poly.type
_entity_poly.pdbx_seq_one_letter_code
_entity_poly.pdbx_strand_id
1 'polypeptide(L)'
;MSPFLVKISKDFATIWTTIDPIGNVALFAGLTASLTRPERRRTALRASLYAAVILVVSVVAGQIILDAVGIHLHSLKVAGGIILFLFGLQMLFGQADANPGSPEAGRDLAVFPMAVPSIAGPGAMMAVILLTDNDVYTIPEQAQTGVVLVVVLVLNYILLLLSD
;
A
#
# COMPACT_ATOMS: atom_id res chain seq x y z
N MET A 1 14.02 -25.97 -0.90
CA MET A 1 14.28 -24.57 -1.33
C MET A 1 15.18 -23.92 -0.30
N SER A 2 16.08 -23.01 -0.69
CA SER A 2 16.91 -22.31 0.31
C SER A 2 16.05 -21.41 1.20
N PRO A 3 16.39 -21.22 2.50
CA PRO A 3 15.63 -20.37 3.43
C PRO A 3 15.39 -18.96 2.88
N PHE A 4 16.39 -18.43 2.19
CA PHE A 4 16.35 -17.15 1.47
C PHE A 4 15.24 -17.08 0.41
N LEU A 5 15.14 -18.10 -0.46
CA LEU A 5 14.10 -18.12 -1.50
C LEU A 5 12.71 -18.23 -0.88
N VAL A 6 12.56 -18.99 0.21
CA VAL A 6 11.27 -19.12 0.91
C VAL A 6 10.83 -17.77 1.48
N LYS A 7 11.74 -17.02 2.10
CA LYS A 7 11.43 -15.68 2.64
C LYS A 7 11.01 -14.72 1.54
N ILE A 8 11.80 -14.57 0.48
CA ILE A 8 11.47 -13.67 -0.65
C ILE A 8 10.11 -14.02 -1.27
N SER A 9 9.83 -15.31 -1.44
CA SER A 9 8.54 -15.78 -1.98
C SER A 9 7.37 -15.34 -1.09
N LYS A 10 7.52 -15.50 0.22
CA LYS A 10 6.50 -15.14 1.22
C LYS A 10 6.31 -13.63 1.30
N ASP A 11 7.39 -12.86 1.35
CA ASP A 11 7.36 -11.40 1.38
C ASP A 11 6.70 -10.87 0.11
N PHE A 12 7.09 -11.39 -1.06
CA PHE A 12 6.52 -11.00 -2.33
C PHE A 12 5.02 -11.29 -2.37
N ALA A 13 4.60 -12.50 -2.02
CA ALA A 13 3.18 -12.87 -2.01
C ALA A 13 2.37 -11.97 -1.07
N THR A 14 2.89 -11.73 0.14
CA THR A 14 2.19 -10.91 1.15
C THR A 14 2.07 -9.46 0.71
N ILE A 15 3.17 -8.84 0.24
CA ILE A 15 3.18 -7.45 -0.21
C ILE A 15 2.35 -7.28 -1.48
N TRP A 16 2.44 -8.22 -2.43
CA TRP A 16 1.65 -8.21 -3.66
C TRP A 16 0.15 -8.26 -3.37
N THR A 17 -0.28 -9.21 -2.52
CA THR A 17 -1.71 -9.35 -2.18
C THR A 17 -2.24 -8.17 -1.38
N THR A 18 -1.41 -7.53 -0.54
CA THR A 18 -1.86 -6.41 0.30
C THR A 18 -1.81 -5.06 -0.38
N ILE A 19 -0.88 -4.83 -1.32
CA ILE A 19 -0.90 -3.65 -2.18
C ILE A 19 -2.02 -3.76 -3.23
N ASP A 20 -2.40 -4.96 -3.62
CA ASP A 20 -3.41 -5.25 -4.64
C ASP A 20 -3.23 -4.45 -5.95
N PRO A 21 -2.16 -4.73 -6.73
CA PRO A 21 -1.92 -4.02 -7.98
C PRO A 21 -3.07 -4.14 -8.99
N ILE A 22 -3.84 -5.23 -8.95
CA ILE A 22 -4.96 -5.46 -9.86
C ILE A 22 -6.12 -4.53 -9.49
N GLY A 23 -6.49 -4.47 -8.20
CA GLY A 23 -7.47 -3.52 -7.69
C GLY A 23 -7.07 -2.07 -7.92
N ASN A 24 -5.79 -1.73 -7.70
CA ASN A 24 -5.26 -0.38 -7.95
C ASN A 24 -5.40 0.03 -9.42
N VAL A 25 -5.15 -0.88 -10.37
CA VAL A 25 -5.35 -0.60 -11.81
C VAL A 25 -6.81 -0.32 -12.13
N ALA A 26 -7.74 -1.14 -11.62
CA ALA A 26 -9.17 -0.95 -11.85
C ALA A 26 -9.65 0.40 -11.28
N LEU A 27 -9.25 0.72 -10.05
CA LEU A 27 -9.56 2.00 -9.41
C LEU A 27 -8.97 3.18 -10.18
N PHE A 28 -7.68 3.10 -10.54
CA PHE A 28 -6.98 4.15 -11.26
C PHE A 28 -7.60 4.42 -12.64
N ALA A 29 -7.96 3.38 -13.38
CA ALA A 29 -8.62 3.51 -14.68
C ALA A 29 -9.96 4.27 -14.56
N GLY A 30 -10.76 3.99 -13.53
CA GLY A 30 -12.01 4.71 -13.26
C GLY A 30 -11.79 6.18 -12.87
N LEU A 31 -10.84 6.45 -11.97
CA LEU A 31 -10.58 7.80 -11.45
C LEU A 31 -9.88 8.73 -12.46
N THR A 32 -9.14 8.17 -13.42
CA THR A 32 -8.35 8.94 -14.39
C THR A 32 -8.95 8.95 -15.79
N ALA A 33 -10.17 8.43 -15.96
CA ALA A 33 -10.85 8.33 -17.25
C ALA A 33 -11.02 9.68 -17.99
N SER A 34 -11.11 10.79 -17.24
CA SER A 34 -11.26 12.15 -17.79
C SER A 34 -9.93 12.89 -18.00
N LEU A 35 -8.80 12.31 -17.58
CA LEU A 35 -7.48 12.95 -17.67
C LEU A 35 -6.81 12.71 -19.02
N THR A 36 -5.97 13.64 -19.44
CA THR A 36 -5.08 13.41 -20.60
C THR A 36 -3.99 12.39 -20.25
N ARG A 37 -3.42 11.71 -21.27
CA ARG A 37 -2.31 10.75 -21.06
C ARG A 37 -1.14 11.31 -20.24
N PRO A 38 -0.64 12.54 -20.49
CA PRO A 38 0.43 13.11 -19.69
C PRO A 38 0.04 13.34 -18.21
N GLU A 39 -1.18 13.80 -17.95
CA GLU A 39 -1.69 14.02 -16.60
C GLU A 39 -1.83 12.70 -15.85
N ARG A 40 -2.39 11.69 -16.51
CA ARG A 40 -2.56 10.34 -15.97
C ARG A 40 -1.22 9.73 -15.56
N ARG A 41 -0.20 9.79 -16.42
CA ARG A 41 1.16 9.32 -16.08
C ARG A 41 1.77 10.06 -14.90
N ARG A 42 1.58 11.38 -14.83
CA ARG A 42 2.05 12.19 -13.71
C ARG A 42 1.36 11.79 -12.40
N THR A 43 0.06 11.53 -12.44
CA THR A 43 -0.72 11.04 -11.30
C THR A 43 -0.22 9.67 -10.85
N ALA A 44 0.00 8.72 -11.77
CA ALA A 44 0.54 7.39 -11.46
C ALA A 44 1.91 7.45 -10.76
N LEU A 45 2.81 8.31 -11.27
CA LEU A 45 4.14 8.50 -10.69
C LEU A 45 4.06 9.11 -9.28
N ARG A 46 3.26 10.18 -9.12
CA ARG A 46 3.06 10.83 -7.81
C ARG A 46 2.45 9.86 -6.79
N ALA A 47 1.41 9.12 -7.18
CA ALA A 47 0.76 8.16 -6.31
C ALA A 47 1.73 7.08 -5.84
N SER A 48 2.50 6.53 -6.77
CA SER A 48 3.50 5.51 -6.48
C SER A 48 4.62 6.03 -5.59
N LEU A 49 5.06 7.29 -5.78
CA LEU A 49 6.08 7.92 -4.95
C LEU A 49 5.57 8.19 -3.53
N TYR A 50 4.36 8.74 -3.38
CA TYR A 50 3.76 8.97 -2.07
C TYR A 50 3.56 7.66 -1.30
N ALA A 51 3.04 6.63 -1.97
CA ALA A 51 2.89 5.32 -1.35
C ALA A 51 4.23 4.68 -0.98
N ALA A 52 5.24 4.80 -1.84
CA ALA A 52 6.59 4.31 -1.54
C ALA A 52 7.17 4.97 -0.30
N VAL A 53 7.06 6.30 -0.16
CA VAL A 53 7.52 7.02 1.03
C VAL A 53 6.80 6.50 2.27
N ILE A 54 5.48 6.36 2.22
CA ILE A 54 4.68 5.88 3.36
C ILE A 54 5.11 4.46 3.77
N LEU A 55 5.20 3.53 2.82
CA LEU A 55 5.54 2.14 3.12
C LEU A 55 7.00 1.97 3.57
N VAL A 56 7.94 2.73 3.00
CA VAL A 56 9.34 2.75 3.46
C VAL A 56 9.43 3.31 4.88
N VAL A 57 8.70 4.39 5.18
CA VAL A 57 8.60 4.91 6.55
C VAL A 57 7.97 3.86 7.48
N SER A 58 6.94 3.13 7.05
CA SER A 58 6.35 2.04 7.84
C SER A 58 7.36 0.93 8.14
N VAL A 59 8.20 0.54 7.17
CA VAL A 59 9.27 -0.45 7.38
C VAL A 59 10.26 0.01 8.46
N VAL A 60 10.69 1.28 8.42
CA VAL A 60 11.75 1.76 9.32
C VAL A 60 11.21 2.17 10.68
N ALA A 61 10.09 2.89 10.71
CA ALA A 61 9.55 3.52 11.92
C ALA A 61 8.42 2.73 12.57
N GLY A 62 7.79 1.78 11.86
CA GLY A 62 6.57 1.11 12.33
C GLY A 62 6.77 0.38 13.66
N GLN A 63 7.76 -0.49 13.75
CA GLN A 63 8.05 -1.21 15.01
C GLN A 63 8.44 -0.26 16.14
N ILE A 64 9.28 0.75 15.85
CA ILE A 64 9.72 1.75 16.83
C ILE A 64 8.50 2.47 17.44
N ILE A 65 7.52 2.84 16.61
CA ILE A 65 6.30 3.51 17.07
C ILE A 65 5.46 2.54 17.92
N LEU A 66 5.33 1.27 17.53
CA LEU A 66 4.58 0.28 18.30
C LEU A 66 5.18 0.07 19.69
N ASP A 67 6.50 -0.09 19.76
CA ASP A 67 7.23 -0.27 21.02
C ASP A 67 7.08 0.96 21.92
N ALA A 68 7.18 2.17 21.34
CA ALA A 68 7.02 3.43 22.08
C ALA A 68 5.61 3.60 22.68
N VAL A 69 4.58 3.08 22.02
CA VAL A 69 3.19 3.12 22.49
C VAL A 69 2.85 1.90 23.38
N GLY A 70 3.74 0.89 23.45
CA GLY A 70 3.50 -0.35 24.20
C GLY A 70 2.48 -1.27 23.53
N ILE A 71 2.38 -1.24 22.20
CA ILE A 71 1.46 -2.06 21.42
C ILE A 71 2.19 -3.28 20.88
N HIS A 72 1.66 -4.46 21.15
CA HIS A 72 2.16 -5.68 20.55
C HIS A 72 1.75 -5.82 19.08
N LEU A 73 2.62 -6.46 18.30
CA LEU A 73 2.38 -6.75 16.89
C LEU A 73 1.08 -7.56 16.65
N HIS A 74 0.66 -8.37 17.62
CA HIS A 74 -0.63 -9.07 17.57
C HIS A 74 -1.83 -8.11 17.56
N SER A 75 -1.78 -7.06 18.37
CA SER A 75 -2.81 -6.02 18.40
C SER A 75 -2.86 -5.25 17.08
N LEU A 76 -1.70 -4.99 16.46
CA LEU A 76 -1.63 -4.38 15.12
C LEU A 76 -2.32 -5.28 14.08
N LYS A 77 -2.11 -6.60 14.13
CA LYS A 77 -2.78 -7.55 13.21
C LYS A 77 -4.30 -7.48 13.31
N VAL A 78 -4.83 -7.44 14.53
CA VAL A 78 -6.27 -7.33 14.78
C VAL A 78 -6.80 -6.00 14.26
N ALA A 79 -6.15 -4.88 14.60
CA ALA A 79 -6.56 -3.56 14.15
C ALA A 79 -6.51 -3.42 12.61
N GLY A 80 -5.40 -3.84 11.98
CA GLY A 80 -5.23 -3.81 10.54
C GLY A 80 -6.25 -4.69 9.81
N GLY A 81 -6.58 -5.87 10.36
CA GLY A 81 -7.64 -6.74 9.85
C GLY A 81 -9.03 -6.10 9.92
N ILE A 82 -9.37 -5.44 11.03
CA ILE A 82 -10.63 -4.70 11.18
C ILE A 82 -10.69 -3.56 10.16
N ILE A 83 -9.62 -2.78 10.02
CA ILE A 83 -9.60 -1.66 9.07
C ILE A 83 -9.73 -2.18 7.63
N LEU A 84 -9.02 -3.25 7.25
CA LEU A 84 -9.14 -3.86 5.93
C LEU A 84 -10.56 -4.36 5.65
N PHE A 85 -11.19 -4.99 6.64
CA PHE A 85 -12.58 -5.45 6.56
C PHE A 85 -13.54 -4.27 6.35
N LEU A 86 -13.39 -3.18 7.10
CA LEU A 86 -14.20 -1.98 6.95
C LEU A 86 -14.02 -1.33 5.57
N PHE A 87 -12.80 -1.25 5.05
CA PHE A 87 -12.55 -0.77 3.68
C PHE A 87 -13.22 -1.65 2.63
N GLY A 88 -13.11 -2.98 2.77
CA GLY A 88 -13.79 -3.92 1.87
C GLY A 88 -15.32 -3.76 1.91
N LEU A 89 -15.91 -3.59 3.09
CA LEU A 89 -17.34 -3.31 3.23
C LEU A 89 -17.72 -1.97 2.58
N GLN A 90 -16.90 -0.92 2.76
CA GLN A 90 -17.12 0.37 2.13
C GLN A 90 -17.06 0.27 0.60
N MET A 91 -16.16 -0.52 0.04
CA MET A 91 -16.11 -0.76 -1.42
C MET A 91 -17.32 -1.54 -1.95
N LEU A 92 -17.87 -2.46 -1.15
CA LEU A 92 -19.02 -3.28 -1.56
C LEU A 92 -20.36 -2.54 -1.44
N PHE A 93 -20.54 -1.78 -0.35
CA PHE A 93 -21.84 -1.18 0.01
C PHE A 93 -21.84 0.35 -0.03
N GLY A 94 -20.68 0.99 -0.03
CA GLY A 94 -20.57 2.44 -0.10
C GLY A 94 -20.93 2.91 -1.50
N GLN A 95 -22.05 3.64 -1.62
CA GLN A 95 -22.22 4.54 -2.75
C GLN A 95 -21.06 5.53 -2.68
N ALA A 96 -20.20 5.52 -3.70
CA ALA A 96 -19.27 6.61 -3.92
C ALA A 96 -20.12 7.83 -4.27
N ASP A 97 -20.68 8.47 -3.25
CA ASP A 97 -21.30 9.78 -3.38
C ASP A 97 -20.18 10.73 -3.75
N ALA A 98 -19.94 10.86 -5.06
CA ALA A 98 -19.25 11.98 -5.67
C ALA A 98 -20.14 13.21 -5.47
N ASN A 99 -20.36 13.59 -4.22
CA ASN A 99 -21.10 14.77 -3.87
C ASN A 99 -20.18 15.95 -4.21
N PRO A 100 -20.51 16.81 -5.19
CA PRO A 100 -19.61 17.85 -5.68
C PRO A 100 -19.24 18.92 -4.63
N GLY A 101 -19.78 18.81 -3.41
CA GLY A 101 -19.49 19.66 -2.25
C GLY A 101 -18.84 18.94 -1.07
N SER A 102 -18.35 17.70 -1.23
CA SER A 102 -17.55 17.07 -0.17
C SER A 102 -16.21 17.81 -0.01
N PRO A 103 -15.62 17.87 1.20
CA PRO A 103 -14.29 18.47 1.42
C PRO A 103 -13.16 17.83 0.60
N GLU A 104 -13.46 16.72 -0.10
CA GLU A 104 -12.54 15.93 -0.92
C GLU A 104 -12.53 16.35 -2.39
N ALA A 105 -13.52 17.14 -2.83
CA ALA A 105 -13.58 17.73 -4.17
C ALA A 105 -12.43 18.74 -4.35
N GLY A 106 -11.29 18.28 -4.89
CA GLY A 106 -10.08 19.08 -5.10
C GLY A 106 -8.81 18.51 -4.47
N ARG A 107 -8.86 17.37 -3.76
CA ARG A 107 -7.66 16.65 -3.35
C ARG A 107 -6.94 16.05 -4.56
N ASP A 108 -5.61 16.08 -4.54
CA ASP A 108 -4.79 15.48 -5.58
C ASP A 108 -5.09 13.96 -5.63
N LEU A 109 -5.61 13.49 -6.77
CA LEU A 109 -5.94 12.08 -7.02
C LEU A 109 -4.77 11.15 -6.73
N ALA A 110 -3.54 11.66 -6.88
CA ALA A 110 -2.34 10.91 -6.54
C ALA A 110 -2.21 10.64 -5.03
N VAL A 111 -2.63 11.57 -4.18
CA VAL A 111 -2.62 11.40 -2.72
C VAL A 111 -3.82 10.57 -2.28
N PHE A 112 -5.02 11.01 -2.64
CA PHE A 112 -6.27 10.36 -2.27
C PHE A 112 -7.15 10.11 -3.50
N PRO A 113 -7.68 8.90 -3.69
CA PRO A 113 -7.50 7.71 -2.87
C PRO A 113 -6.26 6.86 -3.25
N MET A 114 -5.48 7.24 -4.27
CA MET A 114 -4.48 6.35 -4.87
C MET A 114 -3.31 5.99 -3.94
N ALA A 115 -2.55 6.97 -3.43
CA ALA A 115 -1.46 6.64 -2.51
C ALA A 115 -2.01 6.13 -1.17
N VAL A 116 -2.99 6.85 -0.61
CA VAL A 116 -3.74 6.45 0.58
C VAL A 116 -5.23 6.59 0.28
N PRO A 117 -6.05 5.56 0.51
CA PRO A 117 -5.73 4.29 1.14
C PRO A 117 -5.37 3.14 0.17
N SER A 118 -5.34 3.35 -1.15
CA SER A 118 -5.27 2.24 -2.10
C SER A 118 -3.92 1.48 -2.06
N ILE A 119 -2.81 2.14 -2.43
CA ILE A 119 -1.49 1.48 -2.50
C ILE A 119 -0.89 1.29 -1.10
N ALA A 120 -0.76 2.39 -0.34
CA ALA A 120 -0.27 2.38 1.04
C ALA A 120 -1.43 2.26 2.03
N GLY A 121 -2.26 1.25 1.80
CA GLY A 121 -3.39 0.95 2.65
C GLY A 121 -2.99 0.39 4.01
N PRO A 122 -3.93 0.34 4.96
CA PRO A 122 -3.72 -0.21 6.31
C PRO A 122 -3.23 -1.67 6.27
N GLY A 123 -3.72 -2.46 5.31
CA GLY A 123 -3.23 -3.82 5.08
C GLY A 123 -1.77 -3.87 4.63
N ALA A 124 -1.38 -3.02 3.67
CA ALA A 124 0.00 -2.95 3.17
C ALA A 124 0.97 -2.41 4.22
N MET A 125 0.59 -1.35 4.95
CA MET A 125 1.38 -0.80 6.06
C MET A 125 1.57 -1.85 7.16
N MET A 126 0.50 -2.54 7.58
CA MET A 126 0.59 -3.64 8.52
C MET A 126 1.52 -4.74 8.01
N ALA A 127 1.36 -5.18 6.77
CA ALA A 127 2.17 -6.24 6.18
C ALA A 127 3.67 -5.91 6.21
N VAL A 128 4.08 -4.72 5.78
CA VAL A 128 5.50 -4.37 5.76
C VAL A 128 6.09 -4.26 7.15
N ILE A 129 5.33 -3.79 8.14
CA ILE A 129 5.74 -3.77 9.55
C ILE A 129 5.92 -5.20 10.08
N LEU A 130 4.98 -6.10 9.78
CA LEU A 130 5.06 -7.51 10.18
C LEU A 130 6.26 -8.24 9.58
N LEU A 131 6.57 -7.96 8.31
CA LEU A 131 7.67 -8.58 7.58
C LEU A 131 9.04 -7.97 7.92
N THR A 132 9.06 -6.98 8.81
CA THR A 132 10.26 -6.31 9.31
C THR A 132 10.29 -6.22 10.83
N ASP A 133 9.58 -7.12 11.50
CA ASP A 133 9.62 -7.29 12.96
C ASP A 133 11.07 -7.45 13.47
N ASN A 134 11.50 -6.53 14.34
CA ASN A 134 12.85 -6.48 14.89
C ASN A 134 13.17 -7.65 15.84
N ASP A 135 12.15 -8.30 16.40
CA ASP A 135 12.32 -9.46 17.28
C ASP A 135 12.53 -10.76 16.50
N VAL A 136 12.18 -10.77 15.20
CA VAL A 136 12.19 -11.95 14.34
C VAL A 136 13.23 -11.86 13.23
N TYR A 137 13.43 -10.68 12.65
CA TYR A 137 14.23 -10.48 11.45
C TYR A 137 15.43 -9.57 11.69
N THR A 138 16.59 -10.01 11.23
CA THR A 138 17.83 -9.24 11.25
C THR A 138 17.82 -8.09 10.24
N ILE A 139 18.67 -7.09 10.42
CA ILE A 139 18.77 -5.93 9.49
C ILE A 139 18.99 -6.36 8.02
N PRO A 140 19.84 -7.34 7.69
CA PRO A 140 19.96 -7.82 6.30
C PRO A 140 18.67 -8.45 5.76
N GLU A 141 17.91 -9.15 6.59
CA GLU A 141 16.63 -9.76 6.20
C GLU A 141 15.54 -8.70 6.01
N GLN A 142 15.54 -7.64 6.80
CA GLN A 142 14.66 -6.48 6.62
C GLN A 142 15.02 -5.71 5.34
N ALA A 143 16.31 -5.55 5.04
CA ALA A 143 16.75 -4.96 3.77
C ALA A 143 16.28 -5.77 2.56
N GLN A 144 16.26 -7.11 2.66
CA GLN A 144 15.65 -7.97 1.63
C GLN A 144 14.15 -7.70 1.47
N THR A 145 13.40 -7.57 2.58
CA THR A 145 11.98 -7.17 2.53
C THR A 145 11.82 -5.82 1.83
N GLY A 146 12.68 -4.85 2.13
CA GLY A 146 12.69 -3.53 1.49
C GLY A 146 12.92 -3.59 -0.02
N VAL A 147 13.84 -4.45 -0.48
CA VAL A 147 14.05 -4.68 -1.93
C VAL A 147 12.79 -5.28 -2.56
N VAL A 148 12.17 -6.28 -1.93
CA VAL A 148 10.92 -6.89 -2.42
C VAL A 148 9.80 -5.86 -2.51
N LEU A 149 9.65 -5.01 -1.48
CA LEU A 149 8.69 -3.91 -1.47
C LEU A 149 8.89 -2.96 -2.66
N VAL A 150 10.12 -2.52 -2.91
CA VAL A 150 10.44 -1.64 -4.04
C VAL A 150 10.12 -2.33 -5.37
N VAL A 151 10.44 -3.62 -5.52
CA VAL A 151 10.10 -4.38 -6.72
C VAL A 151 8.59 -4.42 -6.93
N VAL A 152 7.79 -4.72 -5.91
CA VAL A 152 6.32 -4.75 -6.03
C VAL A 152 5.77 -3.37 -6.37
N LEU A 153 6.29 -2.30 -5.76
CA LEU A 153 5.86 -0.92 -6.07
C LEU A 153 6.18 -0.52 -7.51
N VAL A 154 7.35 -0.92 -8.03
CA VAL A 154 7.72 -0.70 -9.44
C VAL A 154 6.80 -1.48 -10.36
N LEU A 155 6.48 -2.75 -10.04
CA LEU A 155 5.53 -3.54 -10.81
C LEU A 155 4.13 -2.92 -10.80
N ASN A 156 3.63 -2.49 -9.63
CA ASN A 156 2.37 -1.77 -9.51
C ASN A 156 2.37 -0.50 -10.36
N TYR A 157 3.43 0.31 -10.30
CA TYR A 157 3.57 1.51 -11.13
C TYR A 157 3.54 1.18 -12.63
N ILE A 158 4.24 0.14 -13.07
CA ILE A 158 4.22 -0.31 -14.47
C ILE A 158 2.80 -0.71 -14.87
N LEU A 159 2.08 -1.45 -14.03
CA LEU A 159 0.69 -1.83 -14.31
C LEU A 159 -0.24 -0.60 -14.40
N LEU A 160 -0.05 0.41 -13.55
CA LEU A 160 -0.78 1.67 -13.65
C LEU A 160 -0.50 2.39 -14.98
N LEU A 161 0.74 2.38 -15.46
CA LEU A 161 1.07 2.94 -16.78
C LEU A 161 0.47 2.15 -17.94
N LEU A 162 0.37 0.81 -17.82
CA LEU A 162 -0.23 -0.05 -18.85
C LEU A 162 -1.75 0.07 -18.92
N SER A 163 -2.38 0.68 -17.92
CA SER A 163 -3.81 0.98 -17.97
C SER A 163 -4.16 2.11 -18.95
N ASP A 164 -3.15 2.84 -19.48
CA ASP A 164 -3.26 3.95 -20.46
C ASP A 164 -3.99 3.60 -21.76
#